data_AF-A0A957XMX7-F1
#
_entry.id   AF-A0A957XMX7-F1
#
_cell.length_a   1.000
_cell.length_b   1.000
_cell.length_c   1.000
_cell.angle_alpha   90.00
_cell.angle_beta   90.00
_cell.angle_gamma   90.00
#
_symmetry.space_group_name_H-M   'P 1'
#
loop_
_entity.id
_entity.type
_entity.pdbx_description
1 polymer ?
#
loop_
_entity_poly.entity_id
_entity_poly.type
_entity_poly.pdbx_seq_one_letter_code
_entity_poly.pdbx_strand_id
1 'polypeptide(L)'
;MLRNPIDRVISNYYFILEQPEHYLHKEVVSKTMDLKTFVLSGVSTEQDNGQTRRIAGVSIGRLQGRKQVDHGCCTTEILESAKKNLESNFSIIGLTERFDETLFLLKKAYNWSLPLYYHRGNKTKRRPKMKEIPKDTINAIRDFNKFDLELYEWAKVLFERQLEQFEISKQQLANFQKLNKYYQKSPLFSSSVQRIRVLRQRGYIKTIKMAATKYL
;
A
#
# COMPACT_ATOMS: atom_id res chain seq x y z
N MET A 1 2.87 -1.90 -4.31
CA MET A 1 1.41 -1.76 -4.56
C MET A 1 1.06 -0.29 -4.48
N LEU A 2 0.14 0.16 -5.33
CA LEU A 2 -0.46 1.48 -5.27
C LEU A 2 -1.82 1.42 -4.56
N ARG A 3 -2.33 2.59 -4.17
CA ARG A 3 -3.64 2.79 -3.55
C ARG A 3 -4.25 4.07 -4.12
N ASN A 4 -5.57 4.15 -4.15
CA ASN A 4 -6.27 5.39 -4.49
C ASN A 4 -5.66 6.56 -3.67
N PRO A 5 -5.15 7.61 -4.32
CA PRO A 5 -4.39 8.65 -3.64
C PRO A 5 -5.16 9.38 -2.55
N ILE A 6 -6.44 9.66 -2.77
CA ILE A 6 -7.29 10.34 -1.79
C ILE A 6 -7.46 9.44 -0.56
N ASP A 7 -7.81 8.17 -0.79
CA ASP A 7 -7.98 7.18 0.27
C ASP A 7 -6.68 6.96 1.06
N ARG A 8 -5.54 6.95 0.37
CA ARG A 8 -4.19 6.82 0.94
C ARG A 8 -3.87 7.97 1.90
N VAL A 9 -4.05 9.22 1.48
CA VAL A 9 -3.74 10.41 2.30
C VAL A 9 -4.59 10.44 3.56
N ILE A 10 -5.90 10.22 3.43
CA ILE A 10 -6.82 10.16 4.57
C ILE A 10 -6.40 9.02 5.52
N SER A 11 -6.15 7.82 4.99
CA SER A 11 -5.73 6.67 5.79
C SER A 11 -4.43 6.94 6.54
N ASN A 12 -3.47 7.63 5.93
CA ASN A 12 -2.20 7.97 6.55
C ASN A 12 -2.40 8.97 7.70
N TYR A 13 -3.17 10.03 7.49
CA TYR A 13 -3.47 11.02 8.53
C TYR A 13 -4.06 10.38 9.79
N TYR A 14 -5.12 9.58 9.65
CA TYR A 14 -5.74 8.93 10.81
C TYR A 14 -4.86 7.84 11.43
N PHE A 15 -4.01 7.18 10.63
CA PHE A 15 -3.01 6.26 11.17
C PHE A 15 -2.00 7.01 12.06
N ILE A 16 -1.52 8.17 11.61
CA ILE A 16 -0.61 9.02 12.41
C ILE A 16 -1.26 9.43 13.73
N LEU A 17 -2.53 9.86 13.70
CA LEU A 17 -3.26 10.22 14.93
C LEU A 17 -3.44 9.06 15.91
N GLU A 18 -3.58 7.83 15.42
CA GLU A 18 -3.78 6.64 16.25
C GLU A 18 -2.49 6.00 16.75
N GLN A 19 -1.32 6.40 16.24
CA GLN A 19 -0.03 5.76 16.53
C GLN A 19 0.93 6.76 17.19
N PRO A 20 1.00 6.80 18.54
CA PRO A 20 1.90 7.71 19.27
C PRO A 20 3.38 7.60 18.88
N GLU A 21 3.81 6.38 18.51
CA GLU A 21 5.19 6.08 18.09
C GLU A 21 5.50 6.53 16.64
N HIS A 22 4.50 6.98 15.89
CA HIS A 22 4.74 7.45 14.52
C HIS A 22 5.53 8.77 14.56
N TYR A 23 6.57 8.89 13.73
CA TYR A 23 7.49 10.04 13.74
C TYR A 23 6.81 11.42 13.58
N LEU A 24 5.68 11.48 12.85
CA LEU A 24 4.87 12.69 12.69
C LEU A 24 3.80 12.90 13.78
N HIS A 25 3.54 11.94 14.66
CA HIS A 25 2.42 12.00 15.60
C HIS A 25 2.50 13.25 16.47
N LYS A 26 3.65 13.46 17.12
CA LYS A 26 3.88 14.62 17.99
C LYS A 26 3.66 15.94 17.24
N GLU A 27 4.18 16.05 16.02
CA GLU A 27 4.04 17.27 15.24
C GLU A 27 2.58 17.56 14.83
N VAL A 28 1.87 16.55 14.33
CA VAL A 28 0.48 16.69 13.88
C VAL A 28 -0.46 16.98 15.05
N VAL A 29 -0.29 16.28 16.19
CA VAL A 29 -1.17 16.42 17.36
C VAL A 29 -0.88 17.71 18.13
N SER A 30 0.39 18.04 18.39
CA SER A 30 0.72 19.25 19.18
C SER A 30 0.36 20.55 18.46
N LYS A 31 0.44 20.57 17.12
CA LYS A 31 0.00 21.70 16.30
C LYS A 31 -1.49 21.65 15.94
N THR A 32 -2.24 20.70 16.51
CA THR A 32 -3.68 20.49 16.27
C THR A 32 -4.06 20.52 14.78
N MET A 33 -3.24 19.88 13.93
CA MET A 33 -3.44 19.91 12.49
C MET A 33 -4.68 19.10 12.13
N ASP A 34 -5.67 19.76 11.54
CA ASP A 34 -6.75 19.06 10.85
C ASP A 34 -6.22 18.40 9.55
N LEU A 35 -7.05 17.59 8.89
CA LEU A 35 -6.66 16.87 7.68
C LEU A 35 -6.24 17.82 6.54
N LYS A 36 -6.88 18.99 6.42
CA LYS A 36 -6.57 19.96 5.36
C LYS A 36 -5.24 20.63 5.65
N THR A 37 -5.03 21.14 6.86
CA THR A 37 -3.76 21.71 7.31
C THR A 37 -2.63 20.70 7.20
N PHE A 38 -2.86 19.44 7.56
CA PHE A 38 -1.87 18.37 7.40
C PHE A 38 -1.38 18.24 5.95
N VAL A 39 -2.28 18.25 4.97
CA VAL A 39 -1.93 18.17 3.54
C VAL A 39 -1.15 19.40 3.08
N LEU A 40 -1.57 20.59 3.51
CA LEU A 40 -0.97 21.86 3.09
C LEU A 40 0.36 22.17 3.80
N SER A 41 0.60 21.57 4.97
CA SER A 41 1.70 21.94 5.86
C SER A 41 3.08 21.57 5.35
N GLY A 42 3.17 20.63 4.39
CA GLY A 42 4.45 20.11 3.92
C GLY A 42 5.28 19.36 4.97
N VAL A 43 4.69 18.97 6.12
CA VAL A 43 5.38 18.19 7.17
C VAL A 43 5.94 16.86 6.63
N SER A 44 5.36 16.34 5.54
CA SER A 44 5.98 15.29 4.75
C SER A 44 5.63 15.42 3.27
N THR A 45 6.60 15.20 2.40
CA THR A 45 6.33 15.06 0.96
C THR A 45 5.52 13.80 0.63
N GLU A 46 5.25 12.92 1.59
CA GLU A 46 4.29 11.81 1.44
C GLU A 46 2.84 12.28 1.23
N GLN A 47 2.46 13.49 1.65
CA GLN A 47 1.10 14.03 1.44
C GLN A 47 0.90 14.61 0.03
N ASP A 48 1.98 14.82 -0.72
CA ASP A 48 2.01 15.49 -2.01
C ASP A 48 2.63 14.58 -3.06
N ASN A 49 1.79 13.98 -3.91
CA ASN A 49 2.21 13.09 -4.99
C ASN A 49 3.21 12.01 -4.51
N GLY A 50 2.95 11.47 -3.30
CA GLY A 50 3.89 10.59 -2.61
C GLY A 50 4.18 9.28 -3.36
N GLN A 51 3.19 8.70 -4.04
CA GLN A 51 3.42 7.48 -4.82
C GLN A 51 4.24 7.78 -6.08
N THR A 52 3.93 8.86 -6.78
CA THR A 52 4.67 9.35 -7.95
C THR A 52 6.12 9.63 -7.62
N ARG A 53 6.37 10.40 -6.55
CA ARG A 53 7.75 10.68 -6.07
C ARG A 53 8.51 9.40 -5.76
N ARG A 54 7.87 8.45 -5.06
CA ARG A 54 8.50 7.18 -4.65
C ARG A 54 8.90 6.34 -5.85
N ILE A 55 7.99 6.20 -6.80
CA ILE A 55 8.15 5.35 -7.98
C ILE A 55 9.14 5.98 -8.96
N ALA A 56 9.15 7.32 -9.09
CA ALA A 56 10.17 8.05 -9.85
C ALA A 56 11.57 7.98 -9.22
N GLY A 57 11.68 7.53 -7.95
CA GLY A 57 12.96 7.48 -7.23
C GLY A 57 13.42 8.84 -6.68
N VAL A 58 12.53 9.84 -6.65
CA VAL A 58 12.77 11.14 -6.02
C VAL A 58 12.64 10.99 -4.51
N SER A 59 13.46 11.71 -3.73
CA SER A 59 13.48 11.55 -2.28
C SER A 59 12.13 11.95 -1.66
N ILE A 60 11.66 11.13 -0.72
CA ILE A 60 10.57 11.47 0.19
C ILE A 60 11.19 11.57 1.58
N GLY A 61 11.65 12.77 1.93
CA GLY A 61 12.38 13.03 3.19
C GLY A 61 13.91 13.08 3.03
N ARG A 62 14.61 12.81 4.14
CA ARG A 62 16.05 13.07 4.33
C ARG A 62 16.99 11.95 3.85
N LEU A 63 16.57 11.12 2.90
CA LEU A 63 17.46 10.07 2.36
C LEU A 63 18.55 10.72 1.51
N GLN A 64 19.80 10.55 1.93
CA GLN A 64 20.97 11.06 1.21
C GLN A 64 21.12 10.37 -0.16
N GLY A 65 21.61 11.11 -1.16
CA GLY A 65 21.92 10.57 -2.49
C GLY A 65 20.76 10.54 -3.50
N ARG A 66 19.60 11.12 -3.19
CA ARG A 66 18.47 11.26 -4.15
C ARG A 66 18.15 12.73 -4.43
N LYS A 67 17.64 13.00 -5.63
CA LYS A 67 17.08 14.33 -5.98
C LYS A 67 16.01 14.68 -4.95
N GLN A 68 16.24 15.76 -4.19
CA GLN A 68 15.23 16.31 -3.29
C GLN A 68 14.33 17.23 -4.10
N VAL A 69 13.02 17.08 -3.87
CA VAL A 69 12.01 17.93 -4.49
C VAL A 69 11.06 18.33 -3.39
N ASP A 70 10.94 19.64 -3.18
CA ASP A 70 10.14 20.19 -2.10
C ASP A 70 8.65 19.88 -2.26
N HIS A 71 7.92 20.04 -1.16
CA HIS A 71 6.47 19.95 -1.14
C HIS A 71 5.85 21.01 -2.08
N GLY A 72 4.86 20.61 -2.87
CA GLY A 72 4.25 21.43 -3.93
C GLY A 72 5.04 21.45 -5.25
N CYS A 73 6.29 20.96 -5.26
CA CYS A 73 7.18 21.05 -6.43
C CYS A 73 7.24 19.77 -7.28
N CYS A 74 6.27 18.86 -7.17
CA CYS A 74 6.19 17.71 -8.07
C CYS A 74 5.90 18.21 -9.49
N THR A 75 6.53 17.61 -10.51
CA THR A 75 6.40 18.05 -11.91
C THR A 75 5.92 16.92 -12.81
N THR A 76 5.51 17.29 -14.03
CA THR A 76 5.11 16.32 -15.06
C THR A 76 6.25 15.37 -15.43
N GLU A 77 7.50 15.83 -15.43
CA GLU A 77 8.67 14.98 -15.71
C GLU A 77 8.85 13.89 -14.65
N ILE A 78 8.52 14.18 -13.38
CA ILE A 78 8.54 13.19 -12.30
C ILE A 78 7.42 12.17 -12.51
N LEU A 79 6.23 12.61 -12.93
CA LEU A 79 5.14 11.70 -13.28
C LEU A 79 5.53 10.77 -14.43
N GLU A 80 6.05 11.30 -15.52
CA GLU A 80 6.45 10.50 -16.68
C GLU A 80 7.58 9.52 -16.33
N SER A 81 8.53 9.94 -15.48
CA SER A 81 9.53 9.03 -14.92
C SER A 81 8.90 7.92 -14.07
N ALA A 82 7.87 8.23 -13.27
CA ALA A 82 7.16 7.22 -12.49
C ALA A 82 6.41 6.22 -13.37
N LYS A 83 5.71 6.68 -14.42
CA LYS A 83 5.01 5.82 -15.39
C LYS A 83 6.00 4.88 -16.09
N LYS A 84 7.11 5.42 -16.61
CA LYS A 84 8.18 4.63 -17.22
C LYS A 84 8.72 3.57 -16.26
N ASN A 85 8.98 3.94 -15.01
CA ASN A 85 9.46 3.00 -14.01
C ASN A 85 8.44 1.87 -13.75
N LEU A 86 7.13 2.17 -13.66
CA LEU A 86 6.10 1.14 -13.53
C LEU A 86 6.14 0.13 -14.67
N GLU A 87 6.33 0.60 -15.91
CA GLU A 87 6.34 -0.25 -17.09
C GLU A 87 7.63 -1.09 -17.22
N SER A 88 8.78 -0.48 -16.97
CA SER A 88 10.07 -1.11 -17.28
C SER A 88 10.73 -1.82 -16.11
N ASN A 89 10.44 -1.41 -14.87
CA ASN A 89 11.23 -1.83 -13.71
C ASN A 89 10.45 -2.66 -12.68
N PHE A 90 9.11 -2.71 -12.79
CA PHE A 90 8.28 -3.52 -11.89
C PHE A 90 7.73 -4.74 -12.64
N SER A 91 8.11 -5.94 -12.17
CA SER A 91 7.59 -7.18 -12.75
C SER A 91 6.08 -7.33 -12.57
N ILE A 92 5.55 -6.87 -11.43
CA ILE A 92 4.13 -6.92 -11.08
C ILE A 92 3.72 -5.61 -10.42
N ILE A 93 2.61 -5.05 -10.90
CA ILE A 93 1.93 -3.90 -10.31
C ILE A 93 0.76 -4.45 -9.50
N GLY A 94 0.45 -3.81 -8.38
CA GLY A 94 -0.62 -4.27 -7.50
C GLY A 94 -1.39 -3.11 -6.93
N LEU A 95 -2.68 -3.31 -6.68
CA LEU A 95 -3.60 -2.29 -6.18
C LEU A 95 -4.19 -2.73 -4.85
N THR A 96 -4.20 -1.83 -3.87
CA THR A 96 -4.64 -2.13 -2.50
C THR A 96 -6.13 -2.52 -2.45
N GLU A 97 -6.94 -1.89 -3.30
CA GLU A 97 -8.37 -2.13 -3.46
C GLU A 97 -8.64 -3.51 -4.10
N ARG A 98 -7.67 -4.03 -4.87
CA ARG A 98 -7.70 -5.32 -5.56
C ARG A 98 -6.63 -6.25 -5.00
N PHE A 99 -6.51 -6.28 -3.67
CA PHE A 99 -5.43 -7.01 -2.98
C PHE A 99 -5.47 -8.52 -3.24
N ASP A 100 -6.65 -9.14 -3.26
CA ASP A 100 -6.80 -10.58 -3.54
C ASP A 100 -6.31 -10.92 -4.96
N GLU A 101 -6.64 -10.08 -5.94
CA GLU A 101 -6.16 -10.22 -7.32
C GLU A 101 -4.67 -9.98 -7.44
N THR A 102 -4.14 -8.97 -6.75
CA THR A 102 -2.69 -8.72 -6.69
C THR A 102 -1.94 -9.93 -6.13
N LEU A 103 -2.43 -10.52 -5.05
CA LEU A 103 -1.79 -11.66 -4.41
C LEU A 103 -1.88 -12.92 -5.27
N PHE A 104 -3.00 -13.11 -5.96
CA PHE A 104 -3.17 -14.20 -6.90
C PHE A 104 -2.29 -14.03 -8.15
N LEU A 105 -2.16 -12.82 -8.66
CA LEU A 105 -1.25 -12.46 -9.76
C LEU A 105 0.21 -12.75 -9.37
N LEU A 106 0.65 -12.32 -8.19
CA LEU A 106 1.99 -12.65 -7.65
C LEU A 106 2.20 -14.17 -7.55
N LYS A 107 1.20 -14.91 -7.08
CA LYS A 107 1.25 -16.37 -6.99
C LYS A 107 1.57 -16.99 -8.35
N LYS A 108 0.89 -16.51 -9.40
CA LYS A 108 1.04 -17.01 -10.77
C LYS A 108 2.39 -16.61 -11.35
N ALA A 109 2.74 -15.33 -11.26
CA ALA A 109 3.97 -14.76 -11.82
C ALA A 109 5.24 -15.41 -11.27
N TYR A 110 5.26 -15.75 -9.98
CA TYR A 110 6.42 -16.35 -9.32
C TYR A 110 6.26 -17.84 -9.00
N ASN A 111 5.22 -18.49 -9.54
CA ASN A 111 4.91 -19.91 -9.33
C ASN A 111 4.91 -20.33 -7.83
N TRP A 112 4.31 -19.51 -6.96
CA TRP A 112 4.28 -19.79 -5.53
C TRP A 112 3.30 -20.91 -5.18
N SER A 113 3.84 -22.01 -4.65
CA SER A 113 3.09 -23.21 -4.25
C SER A 113 2.40 -23.08 -2.88
N LEU A 114 2.79 -22.11 -2.05
CA LEU A 114 2.23 -21.92 -0.71
C LEU A 114 0.81 -21.32 -0.73
N PRO A 115 -0.02 -21.62 0.29
CA PRO A 115 -1.29 -20.94 0.48
C PRO A 115 -1.05 -19.48 0.91
N LEU A 116 -1.40 -18.53 0.04
CA LEU A 116 -1.26 -17.10 0.27
C LEU A 116 -2.53 -16.52 0.90
N TYR A 117 -2.89 -17.01 2.08
CA TYR A 117 -4.01 -16.43 2.83
C TYR A 117 -3.48 -15.45 3.87
N TYR A 118 -4.23 -14.38 4.09
CA TYR A 118 -3.78 -13.28 4.94
C TYR A 118 -4.89 -12.76 5.84
N HIS A 119 -4.53 -12.15 6.96
CA HIS A 119 -5.44 -11.32 7.75
C HIS A 119 -5.22 -9.85 7.40
N ARG A 120 -6.31 -9.09 7.27
CA ARG A 120 -6.24 -7.64 7.07
C ARG A 120 -5.73 -6.95 8.34
N GLY A 121 -4.47 -6.53 8.32
CA GLY A 121 -3.89 -5.63 9.33
C GLY A 121 -4.22 -4.16 9.06
N ASN A 122 -3.82 -3.28 9.98
CA ASN A 122 -3.81 -1.81 9.82
C ASN A 122 -5.17 -1.19 9.43
N LYS A 123 -6.26 -1.66 10.05
CA LYS A 123 -7.55 -0.97 9.98
C LYS A 123 -7.55 0.19 10.97
N THR A 124 -7.40 1.40 10.47
CA THR A 124 -7.56 2.63 11.26
C THR A 124 -8.99 2.68 11.81
N LYS A 125 -9.16 2.74 13.13
CA LYS A 125 -10.47 2.51 13.78
C LYS A 125 -11.37 3.74 13.73
N ARG A 126 -10.78 4.93 13.78
CA ARG A 126 -11.46 6.23 13.94
C ARG A 126 -11.55 7.04 12.66
N ARG A 127 -11.31 6.40 11.50
CA ARG A 127 -11.36 7.07 10.20
C ARG A 127 -12.83 7.34 9.81
N PRO A 128 -13.23 8.60 9.55
CA PRO A 128 -14.55 8.93 9.04
C PRO A 128 -14.75 8.38 7.63
N LYS A 129 -16.01 8.23 7.23
CA LYS A 129 -16.35 7.90 5.84
C LYS A 129 -15.97 9.09 4.95
N MET A 130 -15.61 8.81 3.70
CA MET A 130 -15.20 9.87 2.77
C MET A 130 -16.28 10.96 2.59
N LYS A 131 -17.56 10.59 2.66
CA LYS A 131 -18.71 11.51 2.61
C LYS A 131 -18.84 12.46 3.81
N GLU A 132 -18.16 12.17 4.91
CA GLU A 132 -18.13 12.99 6.14
C GLU A 132 -16.98 14.00 6.12
N ILE A 133 -16.08 13.92 5.12
CA ILE A 133 -14.95 14.85 4.98
C ILE A 133 -15.40 16.06 4.16
N PRO A 134 -15.10 17.30 4.60
CA PRO A 134 -15.43 18.51 3.86
C PRO A 134 -14.92 18.50 2.42
N LYS A 135 -15.74 19.00 1.48
CA LYS A 135 -15.43 19.00 0.04
C LYS A 135 -14.15 19.78 -0.29
N ASP A 136 -13.93 20.89 0.38
CA ASP A 136 -12.73 21.72 0.25
C ASP A 136 -11.46 20.97 0.67
N THR A 137 -11.54 20.14 1.71
CA THR A 137 -10.46 19.26 2.15
C THR A 137 -10.16 18.18 1.11
N ILE A 138 -11.20 17.55 0.55
CA ILE A 138 -11.05 16.58 -0.54
C ILE A 138 -10.43 17.21 -1.79
N ASN A 139 -10.81 18.45 -2.12
CA ASN A 139 -10.22 19.19 -3.24
C ASN A 139 -8.75 19.48 -2.98
N ALA A 140 -8.37 19.95 -1.78
CA ALA A 140 -6.97 20.15 -1.42
C ALA A 140 -6.14 18.87 -1.55
N ILE A 141 -6.67 17.72 -1.10
CA ILE A 141 -6.01 16.42 -1.30
C ILE A 141 -5.84 16.11 -2.79
N ARG A 142 -6.89 16.33 -3.59
CA ARG A 142 -6.85 16.09 -5.04
C ARG A 142 -5.78 16.94 -5.72
N ASP A 143 -5.73 18.22 -5.40
CA ASP A 143 -4.80 19.18 -6.02
C ASP A 143 -3.34 18.82 -5.72
N PHE A 144 -3.04 18.50 -4.46
CA PHE A 144 -1.70 18.04 -4.04
C PHE A 144 -1.38 16.61 -4.47
N ASN A 145 -2.34 15.84 -5.01
CA ASN A 145 -2.11 14.47 -5.46
C ASN A 145 -2.55 14.26 -6.92
N LYS A 146 -2.58 15.33 -7.74
CA LYS A 146 -3.02 15.27 -9.13
C LYS A 146 -2.20 14.28 -9.97
N PHE A 147 -0.89 14.23 -9.77
CA PHE A 147 -0.02 13.29 -10.47
C PHE A 147 -0.12 11.89 -9.90
N ASP A 148 -0.30 11.76 -8.59
CA ASP A 148 -0.62 10.48 -7.94
C ASP A 148 -1.93 9.88 -8.52
N LEU A 149 -2.93 10.72 -8.81
CA LEU A 149 -4.20 10.30 -9.42
C LEU A 149 -3.99 9.82 -10.85
N GLU A 150 -3.27 10.58 -11.65
CA GLU A 150 -2.95 10.18 -13.03
C GLU A 150 -2.11 8.90 -13.08
N LEU A 151 -1.10 8.79 -12.20
CA LEU A 151 -0.29 7.57 -12.08
C LEU A 151 -1.14 6.37 -11.63
N TYR A 152 -2.10 6.59 -10.74
CA TYR A 152 -3.00 5.52 -10.28
C TYR A 152 -3.91 5.03 -11.41
N GLU A 153 -4.44 5.91 -12.25
CA GLU A 153 -5.17 5.53 -13.46
C GLU A 153 -4.28 4.73 -14.43
N TRP A 154 -3.04 5.17 -14.63
CA TRP A 154 -2.05 4.43 -15.43
C TRP A 154 -1.78 3.03 -14.86
N ALA A 155 -1.57 2.94 -13.55
CA ALA A 155 -1.34 1.68 -12.86
C ALA A 155 -2.53 0.72 -12.98
N LYS A 156 -3.77 1.21 -13.00
CA LYS A 156 -4.96 0.37 -13.25
C LYS A 156 -4.92 -0.24 -14.65
N VAL A 157 -4.58 0.54 -15.68
CA VAL A 157 -4.46 0.03 -17.05
C VAL A 157 -3.39 -1.06 -17.14
N LEU A 158 -2.21 -0.83 -16.55
CA LEU A 158 -1.15 -1.84 -16.53
C LEU A 158 -1.56 -3.09 -15.73
N PHE A 159 -2.29 -2.90 -14.62
CA PHE A 159 -2.77 -4.01 -13.81
C PHE A 159 -3.74 -4.92 -14.57
N GLU A 160 -4.70 -4.36 -15.32
CA GLU A 160 -5.61 -5.16 -16.15
C GLU A 160 -4.84 -5.94 -17.23
N ARG A 161 -3.88 -5.29 -17.90
CA ARG A 161 -3.00 -5.96 -18.88
C ARG A 161 -2.25 -7.14 -18.26
N GLN A 162 -1.77 -7.00 -17.02
CA GLN A 162 -1.11 -8.10 -16.31
C GLN A 162 -2.08 -9.23 -15.96
N LEU A 163 -3.32 -8.94 -15.57
CA LEU A 163 -4.33 -9.97 -15.32
C LEU A 163 -4.64 -10.78 -16.59
N GLU A 164 -4.70 -10.12 -17.75
CA GLU A 164 -4.88 -10.76 -19.04
C GLU A 164 -3.64 -11.60 -19.43
N GLN A 165 -2.44 -11.01 -19.36
CA GLN A 165 -1.18 -11.67 -19.71
C GLN A 165 -0.91 -12.95 -18.91
N PHE A 166 -1.26 -12.95 -17.62
CA PHE A 166 -1.09 -14.12 -16.75
C PHE A 166 -2.32 -15.06 -16.75
N GLU A 167 -3.27 -14.83 -17.65
CA GLU A 167 -4.47 -15.66 -17.85
C GLU A 167 -5.20 -15.95 -16.53
N ILE A 168 -5.43 -14.89 -15.74
CA ILE A 168 -6.02 -15.03 -14.41
C ILE A 168 -7.48 -15.47 -14.54
N SER A 169 -7.71 -16.78 -14.37
CA SER A 169 -9.05 -17.37 -14.41
C SER A 169 -9.94 -16.82 -13.30
N LYS A 170 -11.09 -16.25 -13.69
CA LYS A 170 -12.14 -15.76 -12.78
C LYS A 170 -12.58 -16.84 -11.77
N GLN A 171 -12.64 -18.09 -12.20
CA GLN A 171 -13.02 -19.21 -11.34
C GLN A 171 -11.95 -19.52 -10.28
N GLN A 172 -10.68 -19.53 -10.68
CA GLN A 172 -9.57 -19.76 -9.74
C GLN A 172 -9.47 -18.62 -8.72
N LEU A 173 -9.63 -17.38 -9.17
CA LEU A 173 -9.66 -16.20 -8.32
C LEU A 173 -10.84 -16.24 -7.34
N ALA A 174 -12.05 -16.57 -7.81
CA ALA A 174 -13.23 -16.68 -6.94
C ALA A 174 -13.04 -17.76 -5.86
N ASN A 175 -12.44 -18.90 -6.21
CA ASN A 175 -12.09 -19.94 -5.25
C ASN A 175 -11.06 -19.46 -4.23
N PHE A 176 -10.02 -18.76 -4.69
CA PHE A 176 -9.01 -18.15 -3.82
C PHE A 176 -9.63 -17.15 -2.83
N GLN A 177 -10.50 -16.25 -3.30
CA GLN A 177 -11.20 -15.27 -2.47
C GLN A 177 -12.10 -15.93 -1.41
N LYS A 178 -12.82 -17.00 -1.79
CA LYS A 178 -13.63 -17.79 -0.83
C LYS A 178 -12.77 -18.39 0.28
N LEU A 179 -11.67 -19.04 -0.08
CA LEU A 179 -10.75 -19.66 0.89
C LEU A 179 -10.06 -18.61 1.77
N ASN A 180 -9.67 -17.48 1.18
CA ASN A 180 -9.07 -16.37 1.92
C ASN A 180 -10.06 -15.75 2.91
N LYS A 181 -11.33 -15.59 2.53
CA LYS A 181 -12.40 -15.11 3.42
C LYS A 181 -12.64 -16.07 4.60
N TYR A 182 -12.58 -17.38 4.36
CA TYR A 182 -12.66 -18.38 5.42
C TYR A 182 -11.46 -18.28 6.37
N TYR A 183 -10.25 -18.18 5.83
CA TYR A 183 -9.02 -18.03 6.61
C TYR A 183 -9.07 -16.78 7.51
N GLN A 184 -9.51 -15.63 6.96
CA GLN A 184 -9.61 -14.37 7.70
C GLN A 184 -10.55 -14.45 8.92
N LYS A 185 -11.57 -15.30 8.88
CA LYS A 185 -12.55 -15.48 9.95
C LYS A 185 -12.14 -16.55 10.98
N SER A 186 -11.14 -17.38 10.66
CA SER A 186 -10.77 -18.50 11.52
C SER A 186 -9.88 -18.05 12.68
N PRO A 187 -10.27 -18.30 13.95
CA PRO A 187 -9.47 -17.95 15.13
C PRO A 187 -8.13 -18.70 15.19
N LEU A 188 -8.06 -19.87 14.55
CA LEU A 188 -6.93 -20.81 14.57
C LEU A 188 -5.65 -20.27 13.91
N PHE A 189 -5.73 -19.15 13.17
CA PHE A 189 -4.62 -18.59 12.39
C PHE A 189 -4.22 -17.16 12.79
N SER A 190 -4.75 -16.70 13.92
CA SER A 190 -4.57 -15.36 14.46
C SER A 190 -3.13 -15.03 14.85
N SER A 191 -2.32 -16.05 15.21
CA SER A 191 -0.92 -15.88 15.60
C SER A 191 0.06 -16.44 14.57
N SER A 192 1.18 -15.74 14.34
CA SER A 192 2.26 -16.15 13.41
C SER A 192 2.82 -17.55 13.71
N VAL A 193 2.77 -17.99 14.97
CA VAL A 193 3.26 -19.29 15.45
C VAL A 193 2.31 -20.44 15.05
N GLN A 194 0.99 -20.23 15.11
CA GLN A 194 0.02 -21.24 14.65
C GLN A 194 0.05 -21.40 13.13
N ARG A 195 0.38 -20.34 12.37
CA ARG A 195 0.54 -20.38 10.91
C ARG A 195 1.62 -21.35 10.45
N ILE A 196 2.81 -21.28 11.06
CA ILE A 196 3.92 -22.20 10.73
C ILE A 196 3.57 -23.64 11.12
N ARG A 197 2.87 -23.84 12.25
CA ARG A 197 2.47 -25.16 12.72
C ARG A 197 1.48 -25.86 11.78
N VAL A 198 0.47 -25.14 11.27
CA VAL A 198 -0.48 -25.71 10.31
C VAL A 198 0.15 -25.94 8.93
N LEU A 199 1.02 -25.03 8.47
CA LEU A 199 1.75 -25.21 7.21
C LEU A 199 2.72 -26.41 7.27
N ARG A 200 3.30 -26.70 8.44
CA ARG A 200 4.07 -27.93 8.69
C ARG A 200 3.19 -29.18 8.73
N GLN A 201 2.07 -29.16 9.45
CA GLN A 201 1.16 -30.30 9.56
C GLN A 201 0.53 -30.71 8.22
N ARG A 202 0.33 -29.75 7.31
CA ARG A 202 -0.18 -30.00 5.95
C ARG A 202 0.90 -30.22 4.89
N GLY A 203 2.18 -30.35 5.30
CA GLY A 203 3.28 -30.71 4.41
C GLY A 203 3.80 -29.60 3.48
N TYR A 204 3.34 -28.36 3.63
CA TYR A 204 3.72 -27.24 2.75
C TYR A 204 5.09 -26.63 3.07
N ILE A 205 5.65 -26.87 4.26
CA ILE A 205 6.97 -26.39 4.65
C ILE A 205 7.79 -27.57 5.19
N LYS A 206 8.80 -28.02 4.42
CA LYS A 206 9.88 -28.87 4.92
C LYS A 206 11.00 -27.96 5.44
N THR A 207 11.02 -27.77 6.76
CA THR A 207 12.18 -27.34 7.56
C THR A 207 12.88 -26.03 7.15
N ILE A 208 12.43 -24.90 7.70
CA ILE A 208 13.34 -23.77 7.93
C ILE A 208 13.93 -23.97 9.33
N LYS A 209 15.26 -24.20 9.42
CA LYS A 209 16.00 -24.08 10.67
C LYS A 209 15.91 -22.62 11.12
N MET A 210 15.12 -22.34 12.14
CA MET A 210 15.15 -21.05 12.83
C MET A 210 16.50 -20.92 13.55
N ALA A 211 17.43 -20.17 12.96
CA ALA A 211 18.52 -19.58 13.70
C ALA A 211 17.99 -18.33 14.39
N ALA A 212 17.50 -18.50 15.62
CA ALA A 212 17.08 -17.39 16.48
C ALA A 212 17.54 -17.66 17.92
N THR A 213 18.86 -17.63 18.12
CA THR A 213 19.46 -17.34 19.44
C THR A 213 20.84 -16.76 19.25
N LYS A 214 20.92 -15.44 19.15
CA LYS A 214 22.00 -14.59 19.70
C LYS A 214 21.60 -13.14 19.49
N TYR A 215 21.94 -12.30 20.46
CA TYR A 215 21.54 -10.90 20.66
C TYR A 215 20.21 -10.72 21.43
N LEU A 216 20.21 -11.23 22.68
CA LEU A 216 19.92 -10.36 23.83
C LEU A 216 21.22 -9.69 24.24
#